data_AF-A0A953AWC0-F1
#
_entry.id   AF-A0A953AWC0-F1
#
_cell.length_a   1.000
_cell.length_b   1.000
_cell.length_c   1.000
_cell.angle_alpha   90.00
_cell.angle_beta   90.00
_cell.angle_gamma   90.00
#
_symmetry.space_group_name_H-M   'P 1'
#
loop_
_entity.id
_entity.type
_entity.pdbx_description
1 polymer ?
#
loop_
_entity_poly.entity_id
_entity_poly.type
_entity_poly.pdbx_seq_one_letter_code
_entity_poly.pdbx_strand_id
1 'polypeptide(L)'
;MGAAMIEGEAGRETRPADAAREVRVWDPLVRLLHWFLIGAFVLAWASADEWDGAHVLAGYAVAAIVALRLAWGFVGPRHARFSDFLYRPGKILAFLGDTLRLRAPRHLGHN
;
A
#
# COMPACT_ATOMS: atom_id res chain seq x y z
N MET A 1 56.12 33.38 22.27
CA MET A 1 56.44 31.94 22.37
C MET A 1 55.25 31.26 23.06
N GLY A 2 54.44 30.36 22.49
CA GLY A 2 54.24 29.78 21.15
C GLY A 2 52.76 29.32 21.10
N ALA A 3 52.04 29.42 19.99
CA ALA A 3 52.12 28.55 18.81
C ALA A 3 51.90 27.05 19.13
N ALA A 4 50.66 26.70 19.47
CA ALA A 4 50.01 25.39 19.32
C ALA A 4 48.52 25.64 19.67
N MET A 5 47.49 25.26 18.93
CA MET A 5 47.28 24.04 18.16
C MET A 5 46.06 24.30 17.27
N ILE A 6 46.30 24.42 15.97
CA ILE A 6 45.30 24.37 14.91
C ILE A 6 45.41 22.98 14.30
N GLU A 7 44.66 22.00 14.81
CA GLU A 7 44.50 20.72 14.12
C GLU A 7 43.09 20.18 14.35
N GLY A 8 42.31 20.12 13.27
CA GLY A 8 41.50 18.93 13.03
C GLY A 8 40.03 18.94 13.44
N GLU A 9 39.26 19.99 13.12
CA GLU A 9 37.85 19.76 12.76
C GLU A 9 37.84 19.16 11.35
N ALA A 10 38.32 17.92 11.27
CA ALA A 10 38.26 17.08 10.09
C ALA A 10 36.81 17.08 9.60
N GLY A 11 36.67 17.34 8.30
CA GLY A 11 35.39 17.49 7.62
C GLY A 11 34.36 16.51 8.15
N ARG A 12 33.22 17.06 8.53
CA ARG A 12 31.98 16.31 8.69
C ARG A 12 31.63 15.78 7.30
N GLU A 13 32.32 14.73 6.89
CA GLU A 13 32.02 13.96 5.71
C GLU A 13 30.65 13.36 5.98
N THR A 14 29.64 14.04 5.46
CA THR A 14 28.29 13.50 5.35
C THR A 14 28.47 12.23 4.52
N ARG A 15 28.61 11.08 5.17
CA ARG A 15 28.66 9.79 4.48
C ARG A 15 27.47 9.79 3.52
N PRO A 16 27.65 9.42 2.24
CA PRO A 16 26.55 9.27 1.28
C PRO A 16 25.62 8.09 1.62
N ALA A 17 25.53 7.68 2.90
CA ALA A 17 24.68 6.62 3.41
C ALA A 17 23.25 7.09 3.75
N ASP A 18 22.99 8.41 3.80
CA ASP A 18 21.63 8.97 3.88
C ASP A 18 20.98 9.14 2.50
N ALA A 19 21.35 8.31 1.52
CA ALA A 19 20.52 8.10 0.35
C ALA A 19 19.20 7.51 0.83
N ALA A 20 18.18 8.37 0.97
CA ALA A 20 16.84 8.05 1.43
C ALA A 20 16.38 6.71 0.84
N ARG A 21 16.36 5.66 1.68
CA ARG A 21 15.92 4.33 1.28
C ARG A 21 14.43 4.40 1.02
N GLU A 22 14.05 4.56 -0.25
CA GLU A 22 12.66 4.58 -0.68
C GLU A 22 11.98 3.26 -0.30
N VAL A 23 11.07 3.30 0.68
CA VAL A 23 10.31 2.14 1.10
C VAL A 23 9.07 2.07 0.21
N ARG A 24 9.03 1.05 -0.64
CA ARG A 24 7.89 0.80 -1.53
C ARG A 24 6.71 0.23 -0.73
N VAL A 25 5.87 1.12 -0.23
CA VAL A 25 4.67 0.79 0.55
C VAL A 25 3.54 0.28 -0.34
N TRP A 26 3.48 0.72 -1.61
CA TRP A 26 2.38 0.39 -2.50
C TRP A 26 2.73 -0.78 -3.44
N ASP A 27 1.99 -1.90 -3.33
CA ASP A 27 2.07 -3.01 -4.28
C ASP A 27 1.42 -2.65 -5.63
N PRO A 28 2.18 -2.55 -6.73
CA PRO A 28 1.65 -2.14 -8.04
C PRO A 28 0.70 -3.17 -8.64
N LEU A 29 0.90 -4.46 -8.36
CA LEU A 29 0.11 -5.54 -8.95
C LEU A 29 -1.30 -5.52 -8.38
N VAL A 30 -1.44 -5.26 -7.06
CA VAL A 30 -2.75 -5.05 -6.43
C VAL A 30 -3.51 -3.91 -7.10
N ARG A 31 -2.86 -2.79 -7.42
CA ARG A 31 -3.54 -1.67 -8.13
C ARG A 31 -3.99 -2.09 -9.52
N LEU A 32 -3.10 -2.75 -10.24
CA LEU A 32 -3.36 -3.19 -11.60
C LEU A 32 -4.57 -4.13 -11.60
N LEU A 33 -4.55 -5.19 -10.79
CA LEU A 33 -5.67 -6.12 -10.65
C LEU A 33 -6.97 -5.41 -10.25
N HIS A 34 -6.90 -4.42 -9.36
CA HIS A 34 -8.08 -3.69 -8.93
C HIS A 34 -8.69 -2.82 -10.05
N TRP A 35 -7.87 -2.08 -10.80
CA TRP A 35 -8.37 -1.29 -11.93
C TRP A 35 -8.86 -2.15 -13.08
N PHE A 36 -8.20 -3.29 -13.35
CA PHE A 36 -8.69 -4.27 -14.32
C PHE A 36 -10.02 -4.88 -13.88
N LEU A 37 -10.20 -5.16 -12.58
CA LEU A 37 -11.48 -5.64 -12.05
C LEU A 37 -12.60 -4.62 -12.28
N ILE A 38 -12.33 -3.33 -12.02
CA ILE A 38 -13.30 -2.25 -12.29
C ILE A 38 -13.64 -2.21 -13.78
N GLY A 39 -12.65 -2.24 -14.67
CA GLY A 39 -12.87 -2.23 -16.12
C GLY A 39 -13.67 -3.44 -16.61
N ALA A 40 -13.34 -4.65 -16.15
CA ALA A 40 -14.06 -5.87 -16.51
C ALA A 40 -15.49 -5.86 -15.97
N PHE A 41 -15.71 -5.33 -14.76
CA PHE A 41 -17.05 -5.17 -14.21
C PHE A 41 -17.89 -4.17 -15.00
N VAL A 42 -17.33 -3.00 -15.35
CA VAL A 42 -18.02 -2.00 -16.19
C VAL A 42 -18.37 -2.59 -17.56
N LEU A 43 -17.46 -3.36 -18.17
CA LEU A 43 -17.72 -4.05 -19.43
C LEU A 43 -18.86 -5.07 -19.29
N ALA A 44 -18.84 -5.89 -18.24
CA ALA A 44 -19.91 -6.86 -17.97
C ALA A 44 -21.26 -6.15 -17.79
N TRP A 45 -21.29 -5.05 -17.03
CA TRP A 45 -22.50 -4.26 -16.82
C TRP A 45 -23.02 -3.63 -18.11
N ALA A 46 -22.15 -3.02 -18.91
CA ALA A 46 -22.54 -2.36 -20.16
C ALA A 46 -22.96 -3.34 -21.27
N SER A 47 -22.46 -4.58 -21.25
CA SER A 47 -22.76 -5.60 -22.27
C SER A 47 -23.92 -6.52 -21.92
N ALA A 48 -24.51 -6.39 -20.73
CA ALA A 48 -25.44 -7.36 -20.17
C ALA A 48 -26.67 -7.67 -21.05
N ASP A 49 -27.23 -6.66 -21.71
CA ASP A 49 -28.48 -6.82 -22.48
C ASP A 49 -28.27 -6.94 -24.00
N GLU A 50 -27.17 -6.40 -24.54
CA GLU A 50 -26.97 -6.31 -26.00
C GLU A 50 -25.91 -7.28 -26.52
N TRP A 51 -24.88 -7.63 -25.72
CA TRP A 51 -23.72 -8.40 -26.16
C TRP A 51 -23.37 -9.52 -25.19
N ASP A 52 -24.17 -10.58 -25.20
CA ASP A 52 -24.05 -11.73 -24.29
C ASP A 52 -22.65 -12.38 -24.29
N GLY A 53 -22.01 -12.50 -25.47
CA GLY A 53 -20.64 -13.01 -25.59
C GLY A 53 -19.60 -12.14 -24.87
N ALA A 54 -19.76 -10.81 -24.92
CA ALA A 54 -18.88 -9.87 -24.22
C ALA A 54 -19.13 -9.92 -22.70
N HIS A 55 -20.40 -10.06 -22.28
CA HIS A 55 -20.76 -10.22 -20.87
C HIS A 55 -20.14 -11.48 -20.26
N VAL A 56 -20.25 -12.61 -20.95
CA VAL A 56 -19.66 -13.89 -20.52
C VAL A 56 -18.14 -13.81 -20.45
N LEU A 57 -17.49 -13.23 -21.46
CA LEU A 57 -16.03 -13.05 -21.45
C LEU A 57 -15.58 -12.13 -20.31
N ALA A 58 -16.31 -11.04 -20.07
CA ALA A 58 -16.05 -10.13 -18.96
C ALA A 58 -16.22 -10.82 -17.61
N GLY A 59 -17.21 -11.71 -17.46
CA GLY A 59 -17.40 -12.55 -16.29
C GLY A 59 -16.19 -13.49 -16.03
N TYR A 60 -15.67 -14.14 -17.08
CA TYR A 60 -14.44 -14.94 -16.95
C TYR A 60 -13.22 -14.10 -16.60
N ALA A 61 -13.09 -12.90 -17.16
CA ALA A 61 -12.02 -11.97 -16.79
C ALA A 61 -12.10 -11.58 -15.31
N VAL A 62 -13.31 -11.24 -14.82
CA VAL A 62 -13.55 -10.96 -13.38
C VAL A 62 -13.13 -12.15 -12.53
N ALA A 63 -13.58 -13.37 -12.86
CA ALA A 63 -13.25 -14.58 -12.11
C ALA A 63 -11.72 -14.83 -12.06
N ALA A 64 -11.04 -14.69 -13.20
CA ALA A 64 -9.59 -14.86 -13.29
C ALA A 64 -8.83 -13.81 -12.47
N ILE A 65 -9.23 -12.53 -12.55
CA ILE A 65 -8.63 -11.44 -11.77
C ILE A 65 -8.81 -11.67 -10.27
N VAL A 66 -10.01 -12.09 -9.84
CA VAL A 66 -10.29 -12.41 -8.43
C VAL A 66 -9.42 -13.58 -7.96
N ALA A 67 -9.33 -14.67 -8.73
CA ALA A 67 -8.48 -15.81 -8.38
C ALA A 67 -7.01 -15.41 -8.24
N LEU A 68 -6.49 -14.65 -9.19
CA LEU A 68 -5.13 -14.12 -9.15
C LEU A 68 -4.92 -13.20 -7.94
N ARG A 69 -5.89 -12.33 -7.63
CA ARG A 69 -5.84 -11.44 -6.47
C ARG A 69 -5.79 -12.21 -5.16
N LEU A 70 -6.59 -13.28 -5.04
CA LEU A 70 -6.59 -14.17 -3.88
C LEU A 70 -5.22 -14.82 -3.73
N ALA A 71 -4.71 -15.46 -4.79
CA ALA A 71 -3.38 -16.08 -4.77
C ALA A 71 -2.28 -15.08 -4.38
N TRP A 72 -2.28 -13.88 -4.97
CA TRP A 72 -1.32 -12.82 -4.64
C TRP A 72 -1.49 -12.29 -3.21
N GLY A 73 -2.71 -12.29 -2.67
CA GLY A 73 -2.98 -11.91 -1.28
C GLY A 73 -2.44 -12.89 -0.24
N PHE A 74 -2.10 -14.12 -0.65
CA PHE A 74 -1.44 -15.11 0.22
C PHE A 74 0.07 -15.15 0.02
N VAL A 75 0.54 -15.15 -1.23
CA VAL A 75 1.95 -15.36 -1.56
C VAL A 75 2.74 -14.05 -1.68
N GLY A 76 2.06 -12.93 -1.96
CA GLY A 76 2.66 -11.64 -2.28
C GLY A 76 3.43 -10.97 -1.12
N PRO A 77 4.10 -9.84 -1.43
CA PRO A 77 4.84 -9.04 -0.45
C PRO A 77 3.92 -8.51 0.65
N ARG A 78 4.50 -8.04 1.76
CA ARG A 78 3.75 -7.62 2.95
C ARG A 78 2.52 -6.76 2.62
N HIS A 79 2.70 -5.72 1.80
CA HIS A 79 1.66 -4.78 1.42
C HIS A 79 0.61 -5.31 0.42
N ALA A 80 0.83 -6.49 -0.15
CA ALA A 80 -0.16 -7.19 -0.98
C ALA A 80 -1.09 -8.11 -0.18
N ARG A 81 -0.67 -8.52 1.02
CA ARG A 81 -1.36 -9.51 1.85
C ARG A 81 -2.63 -8.93 2.46
N PHE A 82 -3.66 -9.78 2.57
CA PHE A 82 -4.92 -9.38 3.20
C PHE A 82 -4.75 -8.92 4.65
N SER A 83 -3.75 -9.47 5.35
CA SER A 83 -3.41 -9.14 6.74
C SER A 83 -2.74 -7.77 6.93
N ASP A 84 -2.22 -7.15 5.87
CA ASP A 84 -1.70 -5.77 5.92
C ASP A 84 -2.80 -4.76 5.52
N PHE A 85 -3.82 -5.20 4.76
CA PHE A 85 -5.00 -4.40 4.42
C PHE A 85 -6.00 -4.29 5.58
N LEU A 86 -6.24 -5.41 6.29
CA LEU A 86 -6.92 -5.41 7.58
C LEU A 86 -5.92 -4.95 8.64
N TYR A 87 -5.86 -3.64 8.92
CA TYR A 87 -5.25 -3.17 10.17
C TYR A 87 -5.78 -4.08 11.28
N ARG A 88 -4.88 -4.72 12.05
CA ARG A 88 -5.25 -5.71 13.08
C ARG A 88 -6.53 -5.23 13.77
N PRO A 89 -7.67 -5.93 13.66
CA PRO A 89 -8.96 -5.39 14.08
C PRO A 89 -8.93 -4.92 15.55
N GLY A 90 -8.10 -5.55 16.39
CA GLY A 90 -7.83 -5.09 17.75
C GLY A 90 -7.20 -3.68 17.87
N LYS A 91 -6.32 -3.27 16.95
CA LYS A 91 -5.79 -1.89 16.91
C LYS A 91 -6.83 -0.88 16.42
N ILE A 92 -7.69 -1.26 15.48
CA ILE A 92 -8.81 -0.41 15.03
C ILE A 92 -9.81 -0.23 16.18
N LEU A 93 -10.18 -1.32 16.85
CA LEU A 93 -11.11 -1.29 17.99
C LEU A 93 -10.53 -0.53 19.19
N ALA A 94 -9.24 -0.69 19.47
CA ALA A 94 -8.55 0.10 20.50
C ALA A 94 -8.53 1.59 20.14
N PHE A 95 -8.17 1.93 18.90
CA PHE A 95 -8.17 3.30 18.41
C PHE A 95 -9.58 3.92 18.40
N LEU A 96 -10.61 3.16 18.01
CA LEU A 96 -12.00 3.59 18.05
C LEU A 96 -12.47 3.80 19.49
N GLY A 97 -12.09 2.90 20.40
CA GLY A 97 -12.33 3.04 21.84
C GLY A 97 -11.65 4.27 22.43
N ASP A 98 -10.39 4.54 22.05
CA ASP A 98 -9.63 5.72 22.49
C ASP A 98 -10.19 7.01 21.89
N THR A 99 -10.70 6.97 20.65
CA THR A 99 -11.36 8.09 19.97
C THR A 99 -12.70 8.43 20.62
N LEU A 100 -13.54 7.41 20.90
CA LEU A 100 -14.81 7.58 21.61
C LEU A 100 -14.61 8.06 23.06
N ARG A 101 -13.45 7.76 23.66
CA ARG A 101 -13.05 8.26 24.98
C ARG A 101 -12.39 9.65 24.95
N LEU A 102 -12.35 10.32 23.79
CA LEU A 102 -11.65 11.61 23.58
C LEU A 102 -10.18 11.59 24.02
N ARG A 103 -9.57 10.40 24.07
CA ARG A 103 -8.17 10.15 24.41
C ARG A 103 -7.34 9.80 23.18
N ALA A 104 -7.86 10.06 21.97
CA ALA A 104 -7.15 9.83 20.73
C ALA A 104 -5.74 10.41 20.85
N PRO A 105 -4.69 9.56 20.88
CA PRO A 105 -3.32 10.05 20.94
C PRO A 105 -3.12 10.93 19.72
N ARG A 106 -2.62 12.16 19.92
CA ARG A 106 -2.31 13.05 18.80
C ARG A 106 -1.08 12.48 18.11
N HIS A 107 -1.29 11.82 16.97
CA HIS A 107 -0.19 11.35 16.15
C HIS A 107 0.32 12.59 15.40
N LEU A 108 1.44 13.16 15.84
CA LEU A 108 2.14 14.22 15.11
C LEU A 108 2.55 13.64 13.75
N GLY A 109 1.86 14.01 12.69
CA GLY A 109 2.26 13.53 11.37
C GLY A 109 1.33 13.82 10.19
N HIS A 110 0.03 14.07 10.35
CA HIS A 110 -0.84 14.35 9.19
C HIS A 110 -2.00 15.30 9.55
N ASN A 111 -2.02 16.46 8.89
CA ASN A 111 -3.26 16.93 8.24
C ASN A 111 -3.37 16.18 6.92
#